data_AF-A0A1F8MY44-F1
#
_entry.id   AF-A0A1F8MY44-F1
#
_cell.length_a   1.000
_cell.length_b   1.000
_cell.length_c   1.000
_cell.angle_alpha   90.00
_cell.angle_beta   90.00
_cell.angle_gamma   90.00
#
_symmetry.space_group_name_H-M   'P 1'
#
loop_
_entity.id
_entity.type
_entity.pdbx_description
1 polymer ?
#
loop_
_entity_poly.entity_id
_entity_poly.type
_entity_poly.pdbx_seq_one_letter_code
_entity_poly.pdbx_strand_id
1 'polypeptide(L)'
;MGCFQTLKEKGYRLTLPRLAILEILHELGGHVSAEDIYRRVQAEHPTVNKSTVYRTLELLKSLGLVVETDFGGERLYYHHAESGHHHHLVCRTCGRVLEMDESVLEPLAARIREEYG
;
A
#
# COMPACT_ATOMS: atom_id res chain seq x y z
N MET A 1 -11.47 3.07 -11.30
CA MET A 1 -11.99 4.46 -11.27
C MET A 1 -11.05 5.19 -10.32
N GLY A 2 -10.24 6.12 -10.82
CA GLY A 2 -9.09 6.61 -10.06
C GLY A 2 -9.47 7.12 -8.67
N CYS A 3 -8.67 6.79 -7.65
CA CYS A 3 -8.87 7.18 -6.25
C CYS A 3 -9.26 8.66 -6.06
N PHE A 4 -8.70 9.53 -6.89
CA PHE A 4 -8.99 10.97 -6.91
C PHE A 4 -10.47 11.27 -7.16
N GLN A 5 -11.08 10.60 -8.12
CA GLN A 5 -12.48 10.80 -8.49
C GLN A 5 -13.42 10.34 -7.35
N THR A 6 -13.13 9.18 -6.74
CA THR A 6 -13.89 8.66 -5.60
C THR A 6 -13.85 9.59 -4.39
N LEU A 7 -12.70 10.21 -4.10
CA LEU A 7 -12.55 11.16 -3.00
C LEU A 7 -13.35 12.45 -3.25
N LYS A 8 -13.33 12.95 -4.48
CA LYS A 8 -14.09 14.14 -4.89
C LYS A 8 -15.60 13.89 -4.85
N GLU A 9 -16.06 12.76 -5.37
CA GLU A 9 -17.48 12.37 -5.38
C GLU A 9 -18.06 12.17 -3.98
N LYS A 10 -17.27 11.63 -3.05
CA LYS A 10 -17.67 11.45 -1.65
C LYS A 10 -17.52 12.73 -0.79
N GLY A 11 -17.18 13.87 -1.38
CA GLY A 11 -17.10 15.16 -0.70
C GLY A 11 -15.91 15.34 0.24
N TYR A 12 -14.88 14.48 0.13
CA TYR A 12 -13.69 14.60 0.98
C TYR A 12 -12.78 15.72 0.49
N ARG A 13 -12.33 16.56 1.42
CA ARG A 13 -11.33 17.59 1.11
C ARG A 13 -9.97 16.95 0.80
N LEU A 14 -9.56 17.04 -0.45
CA LEU A 14 -8.23 16.70 -0.95
C LEU A 14 -7.28 17.88 -0.70
N THR A 15 -6.66 17.91 0.47
CA THR A 15 -5.59 18.86 0.77
C THR A 15 -4.28 18.41 0.13
N LEU A 16 -3.34 19.33 -0.15
CA LEU A 16 -2.02 18.99 -0.71
C LEU A 16 -1.32 17.80 0.00
N PRO A 17 -1.27 17.70 1.35
CA PRO A 17 -0.68 16.53 2.01
C PRO A 17 -1.37 15.20 1.71
N ARG A 18 -2.70 15.21 1.53
CA ARG A 18 -3.47 13.99 1.23
C ARG A 18 -3.26 13.55 -0.20
N LEU A 19 -3.10 14.51 -1.12
CA LEU A 19 -2.75 14.24 -2.51
C LEU A 19 -1.34 13.62 -2.59
N ALA A 20 -0.36 14.23 -1.93
CA ALA A 20 1.00 13.70 -1.89
C ALA A 20 1.07 12.27 -1.32
N ILE A 21 0.35 11.98 -0.23
CA ILE A 21 0.27 10.61 0.32
C ILE A 21 -0.29 9.62 -0.71
N LEU A 22 -1.33 10.03 -1.45
CA LEU A 22 -1.98 9.20 -2.46
C LEU A 22 -1.08 8.97 -3.68
N GLU A 23 -0.37 10.00 -4.12
CA GLU A 23 0.63 9.93 -5.19
C GLU A 23 1.78 9.01 -4.80
N ILE A 24 2.32 9.16 -3.58
CA ILE A 24 3.40 8.29 -3.08
C ILE A 24 2.98 6.82 -3.02
N LEU A 25 1.73 6.53 -2.63
CA LEU A 25 1.18 5.17 -2.67
C LEU A 25 1.07 4.62 -4.10
N HIS A 26 0.86 5.49 -5.09
CA HIS A 26 0.80 5.11 -6.50
C HIS A 26 2.20 4.96 -7.11
N GLU A 27 3.15 5.82 -6.73
CA GLU A 27 4.52 5.87 -7.24
C GLU A 27 5.41 4.77 -6.68
N LEU A 28 5.33 4.50 -5.37
CA LEU A 28 6.22 3.53 -4.74
C LEU A 28 5.90 2.10 -5.17
N GLY A 29 4.68 1.84 -5.63
CA GLY A 29 4.21 0.50 -5.95
C GLY A 29 4.14 -0.40 -4.71
N GLY A 30 3.40 -1.50 -4.83
CA GLY A 30 3.35 -2.52 -3.79
C GLY A 30 2.95 -2.06 -2.40
N HIS A 31 3.50 -2.79 -1.43
CA HIS A 31 3.21 -2.63 -0.02
C HIS A 31 4.27 -1.77 0.67
N VAL A 32 3.87 -0.56 1.05
CA VAL A 32 4.73 0.43 1.71
C VAL A 32 4.31 0.65 3.15
N SER A 33 5.27 0.81 4.07
CA SER A 33 4.95 1.09 5.46
C SER A 33 4.53 2.54 5.66
N ALA A 34 3.69 2.81 6.67
CA ALA A 34 3.34 4.20 7.04
C ALA A 34 4.58 5.06 7.35
N GLU A 35 5.67 4.46 7.83
CA GLU A 35 6.93 5.15 8.10
C GLU A 35 7.66 5.55 6.80
N ASP A 36 7.62 4.69 5.78
CA ASP A 36 8.21 4.99 4.47
C ASP A 36 7.46 6.12 3.78
N ILE A 37 6.12 6.05 3.80
CA ILE A 37 5.25 7.11 3.32
C ILE A 37 5.55 8.41 4.07
N TYR A 38 5.63 8.36 5.40
CA TYR A 38 5.93 9.55 6.20
C TYR A 38 7.29 10.18 5.85
N ARG A 39 8.35 9.37 5.74
CA ARG A 39 9.68 9.86 5.34
C ARG A 39 9.66 10.50 3.95
N ARG A 40 8.96 9.89 2.99
CA ARG A 40 8.84 10.43 1.63
C ARG A 40 8.04 11.73 1.59
N VAL A 41 6.89 11.78 2.27
CA VAL A 41 6.06 12.98 2.38
C VAL A 41 6.82 14.11 3.06
N GLN A 42 7.56 13.83 4.13
CA GLN A 42 8.30 14.86 4.87
C GLN A 42 9.40 15.50 4.03
N ALA A 43 10.00 14.76 3.09
CA ALA A 43 10.99 15.31 2.17
C ALA A 43 10.42 16.38 1.23
N GLU A 44 9.13 16.27 0.88
CA GLU A 44 8.43 17.21 -0.03
C GLU A 44 7.59 18.26 0.71
N HIS A 45 7.07 17.87 1.88
CA HIS A 45 6.18 18.67 2.72
C HIS A 45 6.61 18.59 4.19
N PRO A 46 7.65 19.34 4.60
CA PRO A 46 8.24 19.25 5.93
C PRO A 46 7.30 19.57 7.10
N THR A 47 6.20 20.28 6.83
CA THR A 47 5.18 20.63 7.82
C THR A 47 4.18 19.51 8.11
N VAL A 48 4.18 18.44 7.31
CA VAL A 48 3.30 17.30 7.51
C VAL A 48 3.79 16.48 8.70
N ASN A 49 2.91 16.30 9.67
CA ASN A 49 3.18 15.45 10.82
C ASN A 49 2.83 13.99 10.54
N LYS A 50 3.43 13.09 11.31
CA LYS A 50 3.17 11.65 11.24
C LYS A 50 1.68 11.33 11.42
N SER A 51 0.98 12.00 12.34
CA SER A 51 -0.45 11.76 12.59
C SER A 51 -1.35 12.07 11.37
N THR A 52 -0.98 13.04 10.52
CA THR A 52 -1.67 13.32 9.25
C THR A 52 -1.55 12.14 8.29
N VAL A 53 -0.39 11.48 8.24
CA VAL A 53 -0.19 10.28 7.41
C VAL A 53 -1.12 9.16 7.85
N TYR A 54 -1.08 8.79 9.14
CA TYR A 54 -1.93 7.72 9.67
C TYR A 54 -3.42 8.01 9.50
N ARG A 55 -3.88 9.23 9.80
CA ARG A 55 -5.28 9.63 9.60
C ARG A 55 -5.71 9.59 8.14
N THR A 56 -4.78 9.86 7.22
CA THR A 56 -5.06 9.79 5.78
C THR A 56 -5.14 8.34 5.33
N LEU A 57 -4.21 7.48 5.77
CA LEU A 57 -4.25 6.05 5.46
C LEU A 57 -5.52 5.38 5.99
N GLU A 58 -5.93 5.71 7.23
CA GLU A 58 -7.18 5.19 7.80
C GLU A 58 -8.41 5.65 7.01
N LEU A 59 -8.43 6.92 6.59
CA LEU A 59 -9.47 7.43 5.70
C LEU A 59 -9.50 6.66 4.39
N LEU A 60 -8.37 6.54 3.69
CA LEU A 60 -8.29 5.84 2.42
C LEU A 60 -8.71 4.37 2.55
N LYS A 61 -8.34 3.71 3.66
CA LYS A 61 -8.74 2.34 3.99
C LYS A 61 -10.25 2.23 4.16
N SER A 62 -10.86 3.11 4.95
CA SER A 62 -12.32 3.17 5.14
C SER A 62 -13.09 3.42 3.83
N LEU A 63 -12.44 4.02 2.84
CA LEU A 63 -13.02 4.28 1.53
C LEU A 63 -12.79 3.16 0.52
N GLY A 64 -12.04 2.12 0.88
CA GLY A 64 -11.67 1.01 0.02
C GLY A 64 -10.64 1.37 -1.05
N LEU A 65 -9.89 2.46 -0.83
CA LEU A 65 -8.90 2.99 -1.80
C LEU A 65 -7.49 2.44 -1.56
N VAL A 66 -7.21 2.04 -0.32
CA VAL A 66 -5.99 1.33 0.05
C VAL A 66 -6.34 0.09 0.86
N VAL A 67 -5.49 -0.90 0.75
CA VAL A 67 -5.57 -2.14 1.51
C VAL A 67 -4.40 -2.16 2.49
N GLU A 68 -4.71 -2.43 3.74
CA GLU A 68 -3.73 -2.67 4.79
C GLU A 68 -3.39 -4.16 4.85
N THR A 69 -2.12 -4.47 5.06
CA THR A 69 -1.66 -5.85 5.17
C THR A 69 -0.67 -5.96 6.31
N ASP A 70 -0.96 -6.91 7.18
CA ASP A 70 -0.08 -7.34 8.25
C ASP A 70 0.69 -8.58 7.79
N PHE A 71 2.01 -8.46 7.71
CA PHE A 71 2.90 -9.58 7.37
C PHE A 71 3.38 -10.36 8.61
N GLY A 72 2.77 -10.15 9.77
CA GLY A 72 3.15 -10.79 11.04
C GLY A 72 4.44 -10.22 11.62
N GLY A 73 4.77 -8.98 11.27
CA GLY A 73 5.95 -8.25 11.75
C GLY A 73 5.57 -7.07 12.64
N GLU A 74 6.53 -6.19 12.95
CA GLU A 74 6.28 -5.00 13.78
C GLU A 74 5.59 -3.85 13.04
N ARG A 75 5.34 -4.00 11.73
CA ARG A 75 4.88 -2.91 10.87
C ARG A 75 3.70 -3.34 10.01
N LEU A 76 2.77 -2.40 9.83
CA LEU A 76 1.67 -2.50 8.87
C LEU A 76 2.11 -1.89 7.55
N TYR A 77 1.64 -2.51 6.46
CA TYR A 77 1.93 -2.09 5.10
C TYR A 77 0.64 -1.74 4.36
N TYR A 78 0.73 -0.80 3.44
CA TYR A 78 -0.39 -0.27 2.68
C TYR A 78 -0.07 -0.37 1.19
N HIS A 79 -1.06 -0.76 0.39
CA HIS A 79 -0.99 -0.71 -1.06
C HIS A 79 -2.29 -0.16 -1.64
N HIS A 80 -2.24 0.25 -2.90
CA HIS A 80 -3.43 0.72 -3.62
C HIS A 80 -4.39 -0.44 -3.92
N ALA A 81 -5.69 -0.23 -3.75
CA ALA A 81 -6.67 -1.31 -3.91
C ALA A 81 -6.75 -1.87 -5.35
N GLU A 82 -6.34 -1.11 -6.36
CA GLU A 82 -6.32 -1.55 -7.76
C GLU A 82 -5.01 -2.25 -8.20
N SER A 83 -4.02 -2.47 -7.31
CA SER A 83 -2.68 -2.97 -7.67
C SER A 83 -2.60 -4.42 -8.21
N GLY A 84 -3.73 -5.11 -8.40
CA GLY A 84 -3.73 -6.52 -8.81
C GLY A 84 -3.16 -7.47 -7.74
N HIS A 85 -3.33 -8.77 -7.95
CA HIS A 85 -2.81 -9.79 -7.03
C HIS A 85 -1.32 -10.00 -7.27
N HIS A 86 -0.52 -9.89 -6.22
CA HIS A 86 0.93 -10.13 -6.23
C HIS A 86 1.38 -10.69 -4.88
N HIS A 87 2.55 -11.32 -4.87
CA HIS A 87 3.10 -11.96 -3.67
C HIS A 87 4.17 -11.09 -3.02
N HIS A 88 4.39 -11.35 -1.73
CA HIS A 88 5.34 -10.61 -0.90
C HIS A 88 6.39 -11.52 -0.30
N LEU A 89 7.64 -11.10 -0.41
CA LEU A 89 8.76 -11.71 0.30
C LEU A 89 9.16 -10.78 1.44
N VAL A 90 9.01 -11.26 2.67
CA VAL A 90 9.29 -10.47 3.88
C VAL A 90 10.52 -11.03 4.60
N CYS A 91 11.58 -10.24 4.69
CA CYS A 91 12.76 -10.61 5.44
C CYS A 91 12.47 -10.55 6.94
N ARG A 92 12.52 -11.70 7.62
CA ARG A 92 12.27 -11.80 9.07
C ARG A 92 13.36 -11.15 9.94
N THR A 93 14.53 -10.84 9.37
CA THR A 93 15.66 -10.23 10.10
C THR A 93 15.63 -8.71 10.06
N CYS A 94 15.33 -8.11 8.89
CA CYS A 94 15.38 -6.66 8.72
C CYS A 94 14.04 -6.02 8.35
N GLY A 95 13.00 -6.82 8.15
CA GLY A 95 11.66 -6.34 7.79
C GLY A 95 11.52 -5.84 6.36
N ARG A 96 12.56 -5.96 5.51
CA ARG A 96 12.47 -5.56 4.10
C ARG A 96 11.41 -6.40 3.38
N VAL A 97 10.54 -5.72 2.64
CA VAL A 97 9.52 -6.33 1.77
C VAL A 97 9.96 -6.18 0.32
N LEU A 98 9.85 -7.26 -0.45
CA LEU A 98 10.04 -7.28 -1.89
C LEU A 98 8.76 -7.79 -2.54
N GLU A 99 8.39 -7.20 -3.67
CA GLU A 99 7.33 -7.75 -4.52
C GLU A 99 7.85 -8.95 -5.30
N MET A 100 6.97 -9.93 -5.47
CA MET A 100 7.18 -11.08 -6.33
C MET A 100 5.95 -11.26 -7.21
N ASP A 101 6.20 -11.31 -8.52
CA ASP A 101 5.18 -11.53 -9.53
C ASP A 101 4.52 -12.91 -9.36
N GLU A 102 3.21 -13.00 -9.64
CA GLU A 102 2.45 -14.25 -9.54
C GLU A 102 3.00 -15.35 -10.46
N SER A 103 3.56 -14.98 -11.62
CA SER A 103 4.17 -15.94 -12.57
C SER A 103 5.32 -16.75 -11.96
N VAL A 104 5.95 -16.26 -10.89
CA VAL A 104 7.00 -17.02 -10.18
C VAL A 104 6.42 -18.23 -9.46
N LEU A 105 5.22 -18.12 -8.90
CA LEU A 105 4.55 -19.21 -8.19
C LEU A 105 3.57 -20.00 -9.06
N GLU A 106 3.16 -19.46 -10.21
CA GLU A 106 2.21 -20.11 -11.10
C GLU A 106 2.60 -21.57 -11.45
N PRO A 107 3.85 -21.90 -11.82
CA PRO A 107 4.22 -23.29 -12.11
C PRO A 107 4.07 -24.23 -10.91
N LEU A 108 4.39 -23.74 -9.70
CA LEU A 108 4.23 -24.50 -8.47
C LEU A 108 2.75 -24.70 -8.13
N ALA A 109 1.96 -23.63 -8.24
CA ALA A 109 0.52 -23.68 -8.00
C ALA A 109 -0.18 -24.63 -8.98
N ALA A 110 0.23 -24.62 -10.26
CA ALA A 110 -0.27 -25.55 -11.27
C ALA A 110 0.06 -27.01 -10.90
N ARG A 111 1.30 -27.29 -10.51
CA ARG A 111 1.70 -28.64 -10.09
C ARG A 111 0.96 -29.14 -8.86
N ILE A 112 0.76 -28.28 -7.86
CA ILE A 112 -0.01 -28.63 -6.66
C ILE A 112 -1.46 -28.96 -7.04
N ARG A 113 -2.09 -28.17 -7.93
CA ARG A 113 -3.45 -28.45 -8.40
C ARG A 113 -3.55 -29.75 -9.18
N GLU A 114 -2.57 -30.04 -10.02
CA GLU A 114 -2.53 -31.28 -10.80
C GLU A 114 -2.39 -32.52 -9.90
N GLU A 115 -1.53 -32.45 -8.88
CA GLU A 115 -1.21 -33.59 -8.03
C GLU A 115 -2.21 -33.79 -6.87
N TYR A 116 -2.85 -32.72 -6.38
CA TYR A 116 -3.68 -32.75 -5.17
C TYR A 116 -5.10 -32.15 -5.30
N GLY A 117 -5.47 -31.52 -6.42
CA GLY A 117 -6.81 -30.98 -6.70
C GLY A 117 -7.02 -29.51 -6.34
#